data_AF-A0A3M2GQF2-F1
#
_entry.id   AF-A0A3M2GQF2-F1
#
_cell.length_a   1.000
_cell.length_b   1.000
_cell.length_c   1.000
_cell.angle_alpha   90.00
_cell.angle_beta   90.00
_cell.angle_gamma   90.00
#
_symmetry.space_group_name_H-M   'P 1'
#
loop_
_entity.id
_entity.type
_entity.pdbx_description
1 polymer ?
#
loop_
_entity_poly.entity_id
_entity_poly.type
_entity_poly.pdbx_seq_one_letter_code
_entity_poly.pdbx_strand_id
1 'polypeptide(L)'
;MTRYVLIPVVAGGIATGMMTLVLWIIDRTGWTRADMVRAIGSLFTKNYQNALWPGLVTHFTAGIIFSGIYLHILSLLNLPSFIGVIFVGGVIGFIQGFAFSFIMVIMAEHHPIEEFQEADFEVAVAHVLGHIVYGMAIG
;
A
#
# COMPACT_ATOMS: atom_id res chain seq x y z
N MET A 1 -7.68 -6.27 -25.39
CA MET A 1 -6.37 -5.95 -24.79
C MET A 1 -6.41 -4.67 -23.95
N THR A 2 -6.93 -3.55 -24.45
CA THR A 2 -6.95 -2.24 -23.76
C THR A 2 -7.63 -2.25 -22.39
N ARG A 3 -8.76 -2.98 -22.22
CA ARG A 3 -9.47 -3.08 -20.93
C ARG A 3 -8.65 -3.77 -19.83
N TYR A 4 -7.84 -4.77 -20.19
CA TYR A 4 -7.01 -5.53 -19.24
C TYR A 4 -5.80 -4.73 -18.72
N VAL A 5 -5.43 -3.64 -19.39
CA VAL A 5 -4.35 -2.74 -18.95
C VAL A 5 -4.92 -1.49 -18.31
N LEU A 6 -5.98 -0.92 -18.90
CA LEU A 6 -6.56 0.33 -18.42
C LEU A 6 -7.21 0.19 -17.04
N ILE A 7 -7.95 -0.91 -16.79
CA ILE A 7 -8.65 -1.10 -15.52
C ILE A 7 -7.65 -1.23 -14.35
N PRO A 8 -6.60 -2.08 -14.41
CA PRO A 8 -5.61 -2.14 -13.34
C PRO A 8 -4.86 -0.82 -13.12
N VAL A 9 -4.53 -0.09 -14.20
CA VAL A 9 -3.84 1.21 -14.08
C VAL A 9 -4.69 2.23 -13.33
N VAL A 10 -5.97 2.38 -13.73
CA VAL A 10 -6.87 3.34 -13.10
C VAL A 10 -7.22 2.91 -11.67
N ALA A 11 -7.64 1.66 -11.48
CA ALA A 11 -8.02 1.13 -10.17
C ALA A 11 -6.82 1.16 -9.20
N GLY A 12 -5.65 0.70 -9.66
CA GLY A 12 -4.41 0.71 -8.88
C GLY A 12 -3.98 2.12 -8.51
N GLY A 13 -4.03 3.07 -9.44
CA GLY A 13 -3.72 4.47 -9.15
C GLY A 13 -4.64 5.08 -8.09
N ILE A 14 -5.95 4.87 -8.21
CA ILE A 14 -6.93 5.38 -7.24
C ILE A 14 -6.72 4.71 -5.87
N ALA A 15 -6.64 3.38 -5.83
CA ALA A 15 -6.49 2.62 -4.59
C ALA A 15 -5.18 2.96 -3.86
N THR A 16 -4.06 3.10 -4.59
CA THR A 16 -2.78 3.54 -4.00
C THR A 16 -2.86 4.96 -3.49
N GLY A 17 -3.55 5.87 -4.21
CA GLY A 17 -3.82 7.22 -3.73
C GLY A 17 -4.60 7.22 -2.42
N MET A 18 -5.67 6.42 -2.33
CA MET A 18 -6.48 6.28 -1.11
C MET A 18 -5.67 5.74 0.07
N MET A 19 -4.91 4.67 -0.13
CA MET A 19 -4.03 4.11 0.90
C MET A 19 -2.96 5.12 1.33
N THR A 20 -2.32 5.79 0.39
CA THR A 20 -1.32 6.83 0.68
C THR A 20 -1.93 7.97 1.49
N LEU A 21 -3.15 8.38 1.16
CA LEU A 21 -3.87 9.40 1.91
C LEU A 21 -4.16 8.95 3.34
N VAL A 22 -4.61 7.72 3.55
CA VAL A 22 -4.88 7.16 4.89
C VAL A 22 -3.60 7.13 5.73
N LEU A 23 -2.51 6.62 5.17
CA LEU A 23 -1.21 6.56 5.87
C LEU A 23 -0.67 7.96 6.16
N TRP A 24 -0.83 8.90 5.22
CA TRP A 24 -0.47 10.30 5.43
C TRP A 24 -1.29 10.96 6.54
N ILE A 25 -2.59 10.68 6.62
CA ILE A 25 -3.45 11.15 7.72
C ILE A 25 -2.96 10.59 9.05
N ILE A 26 -2.68 9.29 9.13
CA ILE A 26 -2.17 8.62 10.34
C ILE A 26 -0.82 9.21 10.78
N ASP A 27 0.10 9.42 9.84
CA ASP A 27 1.38 10.05 10.12
C ASP A 27 1.19 11.48 10.65
N ARG A 28 0.24 12.23 10.07
CA ARG A 28 -0.04 13.61 10.47
C ARG A 28 -0.72 13.75 11.82
N THR A 29 -1.43 12.73 12.30
CA THR A 29 -1.97 12.74 13.68
C THR A 29 -0.89 12.51 14.73
N GLY A 30 0.31 12.08 14.32
CA GLY A 30 1.40 11.74 15.23
C GLY A 30 1.20 10.41 15.96
N TRP A 31 0.28 9.56 15.49
CA TRP A 31 0.09 8.23 16.06
C TRP A 31 1.34 7.38 15.87
N THR A 32 1.78 7.21 14.63
CA THR A 32 3.01 6.48 14.29
C THR A 32 3.59 7.01 12.98
N ARG A 33 4.86 6.74 12.70
CA ARG A 33 5.54 7.19 11.47
C ARG A 33 5.12 6.33 10.27
N ALA A 34 3.95 6.63 9.74
CA ALA A 34 3.31 5.90 8.66
C ALA A 34 3.64 6.46 7.26
N ASP A 35 4.56 7.43 7.12
CA ASP A 35 5.00 7.95 5.81
C ASP A 35 5.83 6.92 5.01
N MET A 36 5.12 5.93 4.47
CA MET A 36 5.68 4.86 3.65
C MET A 36 6.32 5.39 2.37
N VAL A 37 5.75 6.45 1.80
CA VAL A 37 6.25 7.02 0.55
C VAL A 37 7.68 7.50 0.76
N ARG A 38 7.95 8.26 1.82
CA ARG A 38 9.31 8.70 2.12
C ARG A 38 10.19 7.58 2.60
N ALA A 39 9.68 6.62 3.36
CA ALA A 39 10.44 5.43 3.75
C ALA A 39 11.00 4.71 2.51
N ILE A 40 10.12 4.29 1.58
CA ILE A 40 10.51 3.63 0.33
C ILE A 40 11.46 4.48 -0.49
N GLY A 41 11.16 5.76 -0.68
CA GLY A 41 12.00 6.64 -1.49
C GLY A 41 13.40 6.82 -0.92
N SER A 42 13.51 6.85 0.41
CA SER A 42 14.78 7.06 1.10
C SER A 42 15.69 5.83 1.11
N LEU A 43 15.15 4.63 0.83
CA LEU A 43 15.95 3.45 0.50
C LEU A 43 16.85 3.69 -0.72
N PHE A 44 16.37 4.47 -1.71
CA PHE A 44 17.12 4.78 -2.92
C PHE A 44 17.98 6.03 -2.76
N THR A 45 17.43 7.09 -2.19
CA THR A 45 18.11 8.40 -2.11
C THR A 45 19.06 8.51 -0.93
N LYS A 46 18.94 7.64 0.07
CA LYS A 46 19.60 7.76 1.37
C LYS A 46 19.39 9.13 2.02
N ASN A 47 18.29 9.82 1.68
CA ASN A 47 17.99 11.16 2.15
C ASN A 47 16.46 11.39 2.16
N TYR A 48 15.93 11.71 3.34
CA TYR A 48 14.50 11.97 3.57
C TYR A 48 13.92 13.11 2.72
N GLN A 49 14.67 14.20 2.51
CA GLN A 49 14.19 15.39 1.82
C GLN A 49 13.92 15.11 0.33
N ASN A 50 14.77 14.29 -0.28
CA ASN A 50 14.67 13.91 -1.70
C ASN A 50 13.87 12.62 -1.93
N ALA A 51 13.37 11.97 -0.87
CA ALA A 51 12.73 10.67 -0.93
C ALA A 51 11.31 10.70 -1.53
N LEU A 52 10.60 11.82 -1.45
CA LEU A 52 9.18 11.87 -1.80
C LEU A 52 8.89 11.38 -3.22
N TRP A 53 9.61 11.89 -4.22
CA TRP A 53 9.37 11.56 -5.62
C TRP A 53 9.70 10.10 -5.97
N PRO A 54 10.91 9.57 -5.67
CA PRO A 54 11.22 8.15 -5.88
C PRO A 54 10.25 7.23 -5.14
N GLY A 55 9.85 7.63 -3.94
CA GLY A 55 8.83 6.95 -3.14
C GLY A 55 7.49 6.85 -3.83
N LEU A 56 6.94 7.99 -4.31
CA LEU A 56 5.65 8.03 -4.99
C LEU A 56 5.66 7.17 -6.26
N VAL A 57 6.71 7.30 -7.08
CA VAL A 57 6.86 6.51 -8.31
C VAL A 57 6.88 5.03 -8.00
N THR A 58 7.67 4.61 -7.01
CA THR A 58 7.77 3.20 -6.62
C THR A 58 6.44 2.68 -6.06
N HIS A 59 5.82 3.45 -5.18
CA HIS A 59 4.58 3.07 -4.50
C HIS A 59 3.41 2.93 -5.48
N PHE A 60 3.23 3.89 -6.40
CA PHE A 60 2.20 3.83 -7.43
C PHE A 60 2.48 2.75 -8.47
N THR A 61 3.75 2.54 -8.86
CA THR A 61 4.10 1.46 -9.79
C THR A 61 3.77 0.10 -9.18
N ALA A 62 4.17 -0.14 -7.93
CA ALA A 62 3.84 -1.35 -7.21
C ALA A 62 2.32 -1.53 -7.08
N GLY A 63 1.61 -0.46 -6.71
CA GLY A 63 0.15 -0.46 -6.60
C GLY A 63 -0.59 -0.78 -7.89
N ILE A 64 -0.10 -0.32 -9.04
CA ILE A 64 -0.66 -0.68 -10.35
C ILE A 64 -0.39 -2.15 -10.71
N ILE A 65 0.76 -2.69 -10.31
CA ILE A 65 1.08 -4.11 -10.53
C ILE A 65 0.19 -5.00 -9.65
N PHE A 66 0.06 -4.67 -8.36
CA PHE A 66 -0.76 -5.43 -7.42
C PHE A 66 -2.26 -5.37 -7.74
N SER A 67 -2.76 -4.28 -8.34
CA SER A 67 -4.17 -4.19 -8.71
C SER A 67 -4.56 -5.24 -9.75
N GLY A 68 -3.65 -5.57 -10.67
CA GLY A 68 -3.84 -6.65 -11.64
C GLY A 68 -4.01 -8.01 -10.96
N ILE A 69 -3.23 -8.27 -9.91
CA ILE A 69 -3.34 -9.50 -9.11
C ILE A 69 -4.68 -9.55 -8.39
N TYR A 70 -5.12 -8.44 -7.77
CA TYR A 70 -6.41 -8.37 -7.07
C TYR A 70 -7.57 -8.61 -8.01
N LEU A 71 -7.61 -7.88 -9.12
CA LEU A 71 -8.67 -8.01 -10.12
C LEU A 71 -8.71 -9.43 -10.70
N HIS A 72 -7.56 -10.06 -10.89
CA HIS A 72 -7.51 -11.46 -11.31
C HIS A 72 -8.12 -12.38 -10.26
N ILE A 73 -7.71 -12.28 -8.99
CA ILE A 73 -8.28 -13.09 -7.89
C ILE A 73 -9.80 -12.87 -7.78
N LEU A 74 -10.25 -11.63 -7.75
CA LEU A 74 -11.68 -11.29 -7.65
C LEU A 74 -12.48 -11.84 -8.83
N SER A 75 -11.91 -11.84 -10.05
CA SER A 75 -12.56 -12.42 -11.23
C SER A 75 -12.76 -13.94 -11.15
N LEU A 76 -11.95 -14.65 -10.37
CA LEU A 76 -12.08 -16.10 -10.18
C LEU A 76 -13.20 -16.46 -9.19
N LEU A 77 -13.55 -15.55 -8.28
CA LEU A 77 -14.48 -15.82 -7.18
C LEU A 77 -15.96 -15.66 -7.56
N ASN A 78 -16.27 -15.09 -8.74
CA ASN A 78 -17.64 -14.93 -9.26
C ASN A 78 -18.64 -14.41 -8.21
N LEU A 79 -18.25 -13.35 -7.48
CA LEU A 79 -19.04 -12.82 -6.38
C LEU A 79 -20.33 -12.18 -6.89
N PRO A 80 -21.50 -12.49 -6.29
CA PRO A 80 -22.81 -12.09 -6.84
C PRO A 80 -23.23 -10.66 -6.49
N SER A 81 -22.54 -9.98 -5.57
CA SER A 81 -22.93 -8.67 -5.06
C SER A 81 -21.76 -7.69 -5.02
N PHE A 82 -22.05 -6.44 -5.31
CA PHE A 82 -21.07 -5.33 -5.24
C PHE A 82 -20.43 -5.23 -3.84
N ILE A 83 -21.23 -5.33 -2.78
CA ILE A 83 -20.74 -5.33 -1.39
C ILE A 83 -19.80 -6.53 -1.14
N GLY A 84 -20.10 -7.68 -1.73
CA GLY A 84 -19.25 -8.87 -1.63
C GLY A 84 -17.88 -8.64 -2.26
N VAL A 85 -17.80 -7.97 -3.42
CA VAL A 85 -16.52 -7.67 -4.09
C VAL A 85 -15.66 -6.72 -3.24
N ILE A 86 -16.25 -5.63 -2.72
CA ILE A 86 -15.54 -4.71 -1.80
C ILE A 86 -15.02 -5.44 -0.57
N PHE A 87 -15.87 -6.25 0.07
CA PHE A 87 -15.51 -6.95 1.30
C PHE A 87 -14.36 -7.94 1.05
N VAL A 88 -14.43 -8.75 0.00
CA VAL A 88 -13.37 -9.68 -0.35
C VAL A 88 -12.09 -8.94 -0.76
N GLY A 89 -12.21 -7.82 -1.49
CA GLY A 89 -11.09 -6.93 -1.77
C GLY A 89 -10.41 -6.47 -0.49
N GLY A 90 -11.17 -6.03 0.52
CA GLY A 90 -10.66 -5.68 1.84
C GLY A 90 -9.97 -6.84 2.57
N VAL A 91 -10.49 -8.07 2.46
CA VAL A 91 -9.85 -9.28 3.03
C VAL A 91 -8.51 -9.58 2.35
N ILE A 92 -8.44 -9.50 1.01
CA ILE A 92 -7.18 -9.65 0.28
C ILE A 92 -6.20 -8.54 0.71
N GLY A 93 -6.70 -7.31 0.85
CA GLY A 93 -6.00 -6.17 1.43
C GLY A 93 -5.41 -6.47 2.79
N PHE A 94 -6.20 -6.99 3.72
CA PHE A 94 -5.75 -7.40 5.04
C PHE A 94 -4.62 -8.44 4.96
N ILE A 95 -4.77 -9.49 4.15
CA ILE A 95 -3.75 -10.53 3.99
C ILE A 95 -2.45 -9.95 3.43
N GLN A 96 -2.53 -9.11 2.40
CA GLN A 96 -1.36 -8.45 1.84
C GLN A 96 -0.71 -7.52 2.86
N GLY A 97 -1.48 -6.67 3.52
CA GLY A 97 -0.97 -5.74 4.52
C GLY A 97 -0.26 -6.49 5.65
N PHE A 98 -0.88 -7.56 6.15
CA PHE A 98 -0.28 -8.41 7.16
C PHE A 98 1.05 -9.02 6.70
N ALA A 99 1.13 -9.53 5.46
CA ALA A 99 2.36 -10.06 4.89
C ALA A 99 3.45 -8.98 4.75
N PHE A 100 3.10 -7.79 4.25
CA PHE A 100 4.03 -6.67 4.11
C PHE A 100 4.50 -6.14 5.46
N SER A 101 3.70 -6.23 6.52
CA SER A 101 4.12 -5.83 7.87
C SER A 101 5.34 -6.59 8.38
N PHE A 102 5.48 -7.88 8.07
CA PHE A 102 6.71 -8.61 8.41
C PHE A 102 7.91 -8.13 7.60
N ILE A 103 7.70 -7.87 6.30
CA ILE A 103 8.77 -7.39 5.41
C ILE A 103 9.28 -6.03 5.90
N MET A 104 8.38 -5.13 6.30
CA MET A 104 8.73 -3.80 6.80
C MET A 104 9.58 -3.87 8.06
N VAL A 105 9.22 -4.71 9.04
CA VAL A 105 9.99 -4.85 10.29
C VAL A 105 11.43 -5.29 9.97
N ILE A 106 11.60 -6.26 9.08
CA ILE A 106 12.93 -6.73 8.65
C ILE A 106 13.70 -5.64 7.89
N MET A 107 13.00 -4.88 7.04
CA MET A 107 13.61 -3.80 6.26
C MET A 107 13.98 -2.59 7.12
N ALA A 108 13.22 -2.33 8.19
CA ALA A 108 13.46 -1.22 9.11
C ALA A 108 14.82 -1.37 9.79
N GLU A 109 15.18 -2.57 10.26
CA GLU A 109 16.49 -2.83 10.88
C GLU A 109 17.68 -2.43 9.99
N HIS A 110 17.51 -2.45 8.66
CA HIS A 110 18.54 -2.15 7.68
C HIS A 110 18.32 -0.80 6.98
N HIS A 111 17.34 -0.02 7.42
CA HIS A 111 16.94 1.20 6.74
C HIS A 111 18.06 2.27 6.84
N PRO A 112 18.41 3.01 5.76
CA PRO A 112 19.53 3.95 5.77
C PRO A 112 19.30 5.24 6.57
N ILE A 113 18.08 5.44 7.07
CA ILE A 113 17.62 6.64 7.78
C ILE A 113 17.09 6.19 9.14
N GLU A 114 17.67 6.72 10.23
CA GLU A 114 17.37 6.35 11.62
C GLU A 114 15.88 6.50 11.93
N GLU A 115 15.24 7.55 11.39
CA GLU A 115 13.82 7.85 11.53
C GLU A 115 12.86 6.74 11.12
N PHE A 116 13.31 5.79 10.29
CA PHE A 116 12.54 4.66 9.78
C PHE A 116 13.13 3.30 10.22
N GLN A 117 14.19 3.31 11.05
CA GLN A 117 14.75 2.07 11.60
C GLN A 117 13.91 1.50 12.75
N GLU A 118 13.07 2.32 13.37
CA GLU A 118 12.17 1.94 14.45
C GLU A 118 10.74 1.71 13.94
N ALA A 119 10.56 0.83 12.95
CA ALA A 119 9.21 0.42 12.55
C ALA A 119 8.58 -0.41 13.67
N ASP A 120 7.83 0.25 14.53
CA ASP A 120 7.10 -0.37 15.63
C ASP A 120 5.89 -1.17 15.14
N PHE A 121 5.27 -1.90 16.07
CA PHE A 121 4.03 -2.63 15.80
C PHE A 121 2.90 -1.71 15.31
N GLU A 122 2.94 -0.41 15.65
CA GLU A 122 1.94 0.56 15.24
C GLU A 122 2.07 0.91 13.76
N VAL A 123 3.30 1.05 13.23
CA VAL A 123 3.57 1.19 11.79
C VAL A 123 2.99 0.00 11.04
N ALA A 124 3.21 -1.22 11.55
CA ALA A 124 2.65 -2.44 10.97
C ALA A 124 1.12 -2.39 10.91
N VAL A 125 0.45 -2.00 12.01
CA VAL A 125 -1.01 -1.88 12.07
C VAL A 125 -1.53 -0.80 11.12
N ALA A 126 -0.90 0.38 11.10
CA ALA A 126 -1.25 1.45 10.16
C ALA A 126 -1.16 0.98 8.71
N HIS A 127 -0.15 0.18 8.38
CA HIS A 127 0.03 -0.36 7.04
C HIS A 127 -1.01 -1.41 6.67
N VAL A 128 -1.42 -2.27 7.61
CA VAL A 128 -2.55 -3.19 7.40
C VAL A 128 -3.82 -2.40 7.10
N LEU A 129 -4.11 -1.33 7.85
CA LEU A 129 -5.26 -0.46 7.59
C LEU A 129 -5.20 0.17 6.20
N GLY A 130 -4.03 0.67 5.80
CA GLY A 130 -3.79 1.19 4.46
C GLY A 130 -4.11 0.16 3.38
N HIS A 131 -3.63 -1.08 3.54
CA HIS A 131 -3.87 -2.14 2.57
C HIS A 131 -5.31 -2.66 2.55
N ILE A 132 -6.03 -2.64 3.67
CA ILE A 132 -7.47 -2.90 3.68
C ILE A 132 -8.19 -1.87 2.81
N VAL A 133 -7.87 -0.58 2.98
CA VAL A 133 -8.45 0.50 2.17
C VAL A 133 -8.09 0.35 0.70
N TYR A 134 -6.83 0.02 0.39
CA TYR A 134 -6.42 -0.31 -0.96
C TYR A 134 -7.28 -1.44 -1.55
N GLY A 135 -7.42 -2.55 -0.83
CA GLY A 135 -8.18 -3.71 -1.29
C GLY A 135 -9.67 -3.42 -1.49
N MET A 136 -10.29 -2.67 -0.57
CA MET A 136 -11.66 -2.20 -0.69
C MET A 136 -11.87 -1.25 -1.87
N ALA A 137 -10.86 -0.47 -2.25
CA ALA A 137 -10.94 0.44 -3.39
C ALA A 137 -10.74 -0.27 -4.74
N ILE A 138 -10.07 -1.43 -4.77
CA ILE A 138 -9.96 -2.28 -5.95
C ILE A 138 -11.24 -3.11 -6.18
N GLY A 139 -11.86 -3.59 -5.10
CA GLY A 139 -13.11 -4.35 -5.14
C GLY A 139 -14.33 -3.49 -5.46
#